data_AF-A0A971Q9Q1-F1
#
_entry.id   AF-A0A971Q9Q1-F1
#
_cell.length_a   1.000
_cell.length_b   1.000
_cell.length_c   1.000
_cell.angle_alpha   90.00
_cell.angle_beta   90.00
_cell.angle_gamma   90.00
#
_symmetry.space_group_name_H-M   'P 1'
#
loop_
_entity.id
_entity.type
_entity.pdbx_description
1 polymer ?
#
loop_
_entity_poly.entity_id
_entity_poly.type
_entity_poly.pdbx_seq_one_letter_code
_entity_poly.pdbx_strand_id
1 'polypeptide(L)'
;MSFRIGLVGLCTSHPQSWVPVIRDLTARKLVDTEVVAAWDSGETREAGFAKTFCKEHQIAQPVDRIEDMLELVDGVIVHTANWDRHLEQAAPFVNAGKSVLIDKPMVGNLRDANQLRDWAKQGARITGGSSLRFNYEVGQYLAKPVSERGTVHTAFAGCGTDEFNYGIHAYALLACLMGPGVRSVRYLGASGQKHVQVTWSDGRVGLLSVGQQAWIPFYITAVTDKGVSQITTDNTILYRSLLEATLPYLTGKEKNPPLPMDQLLEPELTAMAARMSWLSGGGEVFLTDLRQDDPGYDGAQFAIEYRRARMGG
;
A
#
# COMPACT_ATOMS: atom_id res chain seq x y z
N MET A 1 1.09 -28.16 7.82
CA MET A 1 -0.29 -27.68 7.56
C MET A 1 -0.15 -26.38 6.81
N SER A 2 -1.03 -26.12 5.84
CA SER A 2 -1.01 -24.86 5.08
C SER A 2 -1.25 -23.66 5.99
N PHE A 3 -0.60 -22.53 5.73
CA PHE A 3 -0.82 -21.29 6.48
C PHE A 3 -2.19 -20.71 6.12
N ARG A 4 -3.07 -20.58 7.11
CA ARG A 4 -4.46 -20.17 6.91
C ARG A 4 -4.58 -18.64 6.93
N ILE A 5 -5.04 -18.06 5.83
CA ILE A 5 -5.22 -16.63 5.64
C ILE A 5 -6.69 -16.25 5.82
N GLY A 6 -6.94 -15.22 6.62
CA GLY A 6 -8.20 -14.51 6.69
C GLY A 6 -8.20 -13.21 5.89
N LEU A 7 -9.32 -12.87 5.26
CA LEU A 7 -9.51 -11.57 4.61
C LEU A 7 -10.38 -10.67 5.48
N VAL A 8 -9.86 -9.50 5.85
CA VAL A 8 -10.53 -8.50 6.69
C VAL A 8 -10.86 -7.28 5.82
N GLY A 9 -12.15 -7.02 5.64
CA GLY A 9 -12.65 -5.98 4.74
C GLY A 9 -12.68 -6.47 3.30
N LEU A 10 -13.83 -6.37 2.64
CA LEU A 10 -14.04 -6.73 1.23
C LEU A 10 -14.40 -5.48 0.41
N CYS A 11 -13.84 -4.35 0.84
CA CYS A 11 -14.25 -3.03 0.44
C CYS A 11 -13.90 -2.73 -1.01
N THR A 12 -12.72 -3.15 -1.49
CA THR A 12 -12.21 -2.80 -2.81
C THR A 12 -12.34 -3.97 -3.79
N SER A 13 -11.74 -3.84 -4.97
CA SER A 13 -11.51 -4.96 -5.89
C SER A 13 -10.28 -5.79 -5.53
N HIS A 14 -9.47 -5.39 -4.54
CA HIS A 14 -8.23 -6.10 -4.22
C HIS A 14 -8.49 -7.53 -3.69
N PRO A 15 -9.40 -7.79 -2.74
CA PRO A 15 -9.65 -9.14 -2.23
C PRO A 15 -9.96 -10.15 -3.34
N GLN A 16 -10.89 -9.81 -4.24
CA GLN A 16 -11.27 -10.69 -5.37
C GLN A 16 -10.11 -10.93 -6.33
N SER A 17 -9.22 -9.95 -6.51
CA SER A 17 -8.06 -10.06 -7.41
C SER A 17 -6.88 -10.79 -6.76
N TRP A 18 -6.73 -10.74 -5.43
CA TRP A 18 -5.63 -11.37 -4.72
C TRP A 18 -5.85 -12.86 -4.50
N VAL A 19 -7.10 -13.30 -4.26
CA VAL A 19 -7.40 -14.73 -4.01
C VAL A 19 -6.86 -15.65 -5.13
N PRO A 20 -7.07 -15.39 -6.43
CA PRO A 20 -6.50 -16.21 -7.50
C PRO A 20 -4.97 -16.19 -7.52
N VAL A 21 -4.35 -15.04 -7.23
CA VAL A 21 -2.89 -14.91 -7.20
C VAL A 21 -2.30 -15.71 -6.04
N ILE A 22 -2.87 -15.63 -4.85
CA ILE A 22 -2.46 -16.43 -3.67
C ILE A 22 -2.54 -17.93 -4.01
N ARG A 23 -3.64 -18.38 -4.60
CA ARG A 23 -3.82 -19.78 -5.03
C ARG A 23 -2.79 -20.22 -6.07
N ASP A 24 -2.49 -19.37 -7.05
CA ASP A 24 -1.45 -19.63 -8.03
C ASP A 24 -0.06 -19.74 -7.38
N LEU A 25 0.28 -18.84 -6.44
CA LEU A 25 1.55 -18.91 -5.70
C LEU A 25 1.66 -20.20 -4.87
N THR A 26 0.57 -20.65 -4.26
CA THR A 26 0.49 -21.95 -3.58
C THR A 26 0.66 -23.11 -4.56
N ALA A 27 -0.05 -23.10 -5.70
CA ALA A 27 0.05 -24.14 -6.73
C ALA A 27 1.47 -24.26 -7.31
N ARG A 28 2.16 -23.13 -7.44
CA ARG A 28 3.58 -23.03 -7.84
C ARG A 28 4.56 -23.34 -6.70
N LYS A 29 4.07 -23.67 -5.50
CA LYS A 29 4.86 -24.01 -4.30
C LYS A 29 5.81 -22.90 -3.83
N LEU A 30 5.50 -21.64 -4.16
CA LEU A 30 6.28 -20.48 -3.71
C LEU A 30 5.98 -20.18 -2.24
N VAL A 31 4.73 -20.43 -1.82
CA VAL A 31 4.25 -20.42 -0.43
C VAL A 31 3.34 -21.62 -0.21
N ASP A 32 3.02 -21.96 1.04
CA ASP A 32 2.01 -22.96 1.40
C ASP A 32 0.90 -22.22 2.16
N THR A 33 -0.10 -21.71 1.43
CA THR A 33 -1.18 -20.89 2.00
C THR A 33 -2.56 -21.29 1.48
N GLU A 34 -3.57 -21.07 2.30
CA GLU A 34 -4.99 -21.21 1.94
C GLU A 34 -5.80 -20.04 2.50
N VAL A 35 -6.67 -19.45 1.68
CA VAL A 35 -7.63 -18.43 2.15
C VAL A 35 -8.87 -19.14 2.69
N VAL A 36 -9.06 -19.11 4.00
CA VAL A 36 -10.07 -19.95 4.68
C VAL A 36 -11.26 -19.17 5.23
N ALA A 37 -11.09 -17.88 5.52
CA ALA A 37 -12.13 -17.06 6.12
C ALA A 37 -12.17 -15.66 5.54
N ALA A 38 -13.33 -15.03 5.55
CA ALA A 38 -13.47 -13.63 5.20
C ALA A 38 -14.53 -12.92 6.05
N TRP A 39 -14.29 -11.64 6.32
CA TRP A 39 -15.17 -10.74 7.04
C TRP A 39 -15.26 -9.40 6.30
N ASP A 40 -16.44 -8.77 6.31
CA ASP A 40 -16.64 -7.42 5.80
C ASP A 40 -17.44 -6.60 6.81
N SER A 41 -17.06 -5.34 7.01
CA SER A 41 -17.71 -4.43 7.95
C SER A 41 -19.10 -3.97 7.48
N GLY A 42 -19.41 -4.13 6.19
CA GLY A 42 -20.58 -3.54 5.57
C GLY A 42 -20.48 -2.02 5.39
N GLU A 43 -19.31 -1.40 5.60
CA GLU A 43 -19.14 0.06 5.47
C GLU A 43 -19.17 0.52 4.01
N THR A 44 -18.61 -0.25 3.08
CA THR A 44 -18.58 0.09 1.64
C THR A 44 -19.34 -0.89 0.75
N ARG A 45 -19.82 -1.98 1.34
CA ARG A 45 -20.61 -3.04 0.70
C ARG A 45 -21.95 -3.20 1.43
N GLU A 46 -22.85 -3.99 0.87
CA GLU A 46 -24.08 -4.37 1.57
C GLU A 46 -23.79 -5.26 2.79
N ALA A 47 -24.65 -5.21 3.80
CA ALA A 47 -24.51 -6.06 4.98
C ALA A 47 -24.59 -7.53 4.58
N GLY A 48 -23.68 -8.36 5.11
CA GLY A 48 -23.63 -9.80 4.79
C GLY A 48 -22.88 -10.14 3.49
N PHE A 49 -22.26 -9.17 2.81
CA PHE A 49 -21.52 -9.37 1.56
C PHE A 49 -20.45 -10.48 1.63
N ALA A 50 -19.84 -10.70 2.80
CA ALA A 50 -18.88 -11.78 3.02
C ALA A 50 -19.42 -13.17 2.66
N LYS A 51 -20.73 -13.44 2.86
CA LYS A 51 -21.35 -14.73 2.51
C LYS A 51 -21.36 -14.96 1.01
N THR A 52 -21.74 -13.93 0.24
CA THR A 52 -21.71 -13.96 -1.23
C THR A 52 -20.29 -14.10 -1.74
N PHE A 53 -19.36 -13.27 -1.23
CA PHE A 53 -17.96 -13.31 -1.61
C PHE A 53 -17.31 -14.67 -1.35
N CYS A 54 -17.52 -15.25 -0.17
CA CYS A 54 -16.98 -16.58 0.16
C CYS A 54 -17.53 -17.66 -0.77
N LYS A 55 -18.82 -17.62 -1.12
CA LYS A 55 -19.42 -18.56 -2.06
C LYS A 55 -18.80 -18.43 -3.47
N GLU A 56 -18.70 -17.21 -3.99
CA GLU A 56 -18.16 -16.95 -5.34
C GLU A 56 -16.68 -17.32 -5.45
N HIS A 57 -15.91 -17.06 -4.39
CA HIS A 57 -14.48 -17.32 -4.36
C HIS A 57 -14.11 -18.68 -3.75
N GLN A 58 -15.07 -19.53 -3.36
CA GLN A 58 -14.82 -20.83 -2.73
C GLN A 58 -13.94 -20.71 -1.47
N ILE A 59 -14.31 -19.79 -0.58
CA ILE A 59 -13.69 -19.60 0.75
C ILE A 59 -14.62 -20.22 1.78
N ALA A 60 -14.08 -21.01 2.70
CA ALA A 60 -14.88 -21.89 3.55
C ALA A 60 -15.76 -21.15 4.57
N GLN A 61 -15.25 -20.08 5.18
CA GLN A 61 -15.87 -19.47 6.37
C GLN A 61 -16.14 -17.97 6.20
N PRO A 62 -17.34 -17.54 5.76
CA PRO A 62 -17.79 -16.18 6.02
C PRO A 62 -18.07 -16.02 7.51
N VAL A 63 -17.41 -15.08 8.18
CA VAL A 63 -17.66 -14.80 9.61
C VAL A 63 -18.46 -13.51 9.78
N ASP A 64 -19.30 -13.45 10.81
CA ASP A 64 -20.13 -12.28 11.10
C ASP A 64 -19.36 -11.25 11.95
N ARG A 65 -18.46 -11.71 12.84
CA ARG A 65 -17.58 -10.84 13.63
C ARG A 65 -16.11 -11.08 13.30
N ILE A 66 -15.30 -10.02 13.35
CA ILE A 66 -13.86 -10.12 13.07
C ILE A 66 -13.14 -11.03 14.08
N GLU A 67 -13.58 -11.07 15.34
CA GLU A 67 -12.96 -11.90 16.38
C GLU A 67 -13.21 -13.40 16.17
N ASP A 68 -14.30 -13.77 15.51
CA ASP A 68 -14.61 -15.17 15.20
C ASP A 68 -13.56 -15.77 14.24
N MET A 69 -12.77 -14.93 13.57
CA MET A 69 -11.69 -15.34 12.68
C MET A 69 -10.43 -15.80 13.43
N LEU A 70 -10.22 -15.40 14.68
CA LEU A 70 -8.95 -15.61 15.41
C LEU A 70 -8.54 -17.08 15.53
N GLU A 71 -9.50 -17.96 15.75
CA GLU A 71 -9.29 -19.42 15.87
C GLU A 71 -9.13 -20.10 14.50
N LEU A 72 -9.57 -19.43 13.43
CA LEU A 72 -9.60 -19.99 12.08
C LEU A 72 -8.31 -19.74 11.31
N VAL A 73 -7.54 -18.71 11.66
CA VAL A 73 -6.44 -18.19 10.83
C VAL A 73 -5.10 -18.14 11.55
N ASP A 74 -4.03 -18.19 10.76
CA ASP A 74 -2.64 -18.00 11.22
C ASP A 74 -2.17 -16.56 10.93
N GLY A 75 -2.77 -15.89 9.95
CA GLY A 75 -2.60 -14.48 9.67
C GLY A 75 -3.73 -13.90 8.83
N VAL A 76 -3.76 -12.58 8.70
CA VAL A 76 -4.81 -11.85 7.97
C VAL A 76 -4.26 -10.87 6.96
N ILE A 77 -5.08 -10.58 5.95
CA ILE A 77 -4.90 -9.46 5.02
C ILE A 77 -6.03 -8.46 5.25
N VAL A 78 -5.68 -7.23 5.62
CA VAL A 78 -6.61 -6.11 5.85
C VAL A 78 -6.72 -5.30 4.56
N HIS A 79 -7.90 -5.35 3.93
CA HIS A 79 -8.25 -4.70 2.65
C HIS A 79 -9.29 -3.58 2.79
N THR A 80 -9.61 -3.20 4.03
CA THR A 80 -10.61 -2.16 4.32
C THR A 80 -10.24 -0.86 3.60
N ALA A 81 -11.21 -0.22 2.93
CA ALA A 81 -10.94 1.04 2.23
C ALA A 81 -10.73 2.22 3.20
N ASN A 82 -11.30 2.12 4.40
CA ASN A 82 -11.13 3.09 5.48
C ASN A 82 -9.84 2.79 6.25
N TRP A 83 -8.77 3.52 5.91
CA TRP A 83 -7.47 3.32 6.57
C TRP A 83 -7.45 3.71 8.05
N ASP A 84 -8.42 4.50 8.53
CA ASP A 84 -8.53 4.83 9.97
C ASP A 84 -8.96 3.62 10.81
N ARG A 85 -9.47 2.56 10.17
CA ARG A 85 -9.84 1.30 10.85
C ARG A 85 -8.76 0.24 10.80
N HIS A 86 -7.68 0.44 10.05
CA HIS A 86 -6.66 -0.59 9.86
C HIS A 86 -6.06 -1.07 11.18
N LEU A 87 -5.70 -0.15 12.08
CA LEU A 87 -5.14 -0.54 13.38
C LEU A 87 -6.17 -1.20 14.28
N GLU A 88 -7.38 -0.66 14.35
CA GLU A 88 -8.48 -1.25 15.11
C GLU A 88 -8.73 -2.70 14.68
N GLN A 89 -8.77 -2.95 13.37
CA GLN A 89 -9.04 -4.27 12.79
C GLN A 89 -7.84 -5.22 12.85
N ALA A 90 -6.61 -4.70 12.79
CA ALA A 90 -5.40 -5.50 12.93
C ALA A 90 -5.10 -5.87 14.39
N ALA A 91 -5.47 -5.03 15.36
CA ALA A 91 -5.09 -5.17 16.76
C ALA A 91 -5.45 -6.54 17.38
N PRO A 92 -6.65 -7.12 17.16
CA PRO A 92 -6.97 -8.46 17.70
C PRO A 92 -5.98 -9.53 17.24
N PHE A 93 -5.57 -9.49 15.97
CA PHE A 93 -4.64 -10.44 15.38
C PHE A 93 -3.21 -10.23 15.87
N VAL A 94 -2.76 -8.97 15.94
CA VAL A 94 -1.45 -8.62 16.50
C VAL A 94 -1.34 -9.08 17.96
N ASN A 95 -2.36 -8.80 18.77
CA ASN A 95 -2.39 -9.20 20.19
C ASN A 95 -2.40 -10.72 20.38
N ALA A 96 -2.97 -11.46 19.42
CA ALA A 96 -2.96 -12.92 19.38
C ALA A 96 -1.71 -13.52 18.73
N GLY A 97 -0.70 -12.70 18.38
CA GLY A 97 0.55 -13.14 17.76
C GLY A 97 0.41 -13.62 16.31
N LYS A 98 -0.69 -13.26 15.63
CA LYS A 98 -0.96 -13.61 14.23
C LYS A 98 -0.28 -12.62 13.29
N SER A 99 0.06 -13.08 12.08
CA SER A 99 0.67 -12.21 11.07
C SER A 99 -0.36 -11.28 10.43
N VAL A 100 0.03 -10.07 10.05
CA VAL A 100 -0.87 -9.09 9.43
C VAL A 100 -0.23 -8.50 8.16
N LEU A 101 -0.97 -8.53 7.06
CA LEU A 101 -0.69 -7.74 5.86
C LEU A 101 -1.72 -6.62 5.77
N ILE A 102 -1.29 -5.36 5.74
CA ILE A 102 -2.19 -4.21 5.57
C ILE A 102 -2.07 -3.70 4.14
N ASP A 103 -3.18 -3.68 3.40
CA ASP A 103 -3.23 -3.15 2.04
C ASP A 103 -3.07 -1.62 2.03
N LYS A 104 -2.95 -1.05 0.84
CA LYS A 104 -2.75 0.39 0.65
C LYS A 104 -4.03 1.21 0.87
N PRO A 105 -3.87 2.48 1.26
CA PRO A 105 -2.70 3.02 1.99
C PRO A 105 -2.62 2.36 3.38
N MET A 106 -1.41 2.14 3.91
CA MET A 106 -1.31 1.44 5.21
C MET A 106 -1.96 2.26 6.34
N VAL A 107 -1.76 3.58 6.33
CA VAL A 107 -2.26 4.54 7.34
C VAL A 107 -2.41 5.94 6.74
N GLY A 108 -3.30 6.74 7.30
CA GLY A 108 -3.57 8.13 6.88
C GLY A 108 -2.86 9.22 7.68
N ASN A 109 -2.28 8.89 8.85
CA ASN A 109 -1.70 9.85 9.79
C ASN A 109 -0.45 9.29 10.51
N LEU A 110 0.34 10.18 11.12
CA LEU A 110 1.60 9.81 11.77
C LEU A 110 1.42 9.00 13.06
N ARG A 111 0.36 9.28 13.84
CA ARG A 111 0.06 8.52 15.06
C ARG A 111 -0.07 7.04 14.74
N ASP A 112 -0.84 6.72 13.70
CA ASP A 112 -1.09 5.34 13.31
C ASP A 112 0.15 4.69 12.68
N ALA A 113 0.94 5.46 11.92
CA ALA A 113 2.26 5.02 11.43
C ALA A 113 3.19 4.63 12.59
N ASN A 114 3.19 5.40 13.69
CA ASN A 114 3.98 5.10 14.88
C ASN A 114 3.50 3.84 15.59
N GLN A 115 2.20 3.60 15.65
CA GLN A 115 1.67 2.36 16.21
C GLN A 115 2.12 1.12 15.41
N LEU A 116 2.16 1.20 14.07
CA LEU A 116 2.71 0.12 13.23
C LEU A 116 4.20 -0.12 13.50
N ARG A 117 4.98 0.95 13.66
CA ARG A 117 6.41 0.85 14.05
C ARG A 117 6.56 0.17 15.40
N ASP A 118 5.73 0.53 16.37
CA ASP A 118 5.81 -0.01 17.71
C ASP A 118 5.46 -1.49 17.74
N TRP A 119 4.41 -1.91 17.03
CA TRP A 119 4.11 -3.33 16.83
C TRP A 119 5.26 -4.07 16.15
N ALA A 120 5.84 -3.53 15.09
CA ALA A 120 6.98 -4.14 14.41
C ALA A 120 8.21 -4.29 15.34
N LYS A 121 8.51 -3.26 16.16
CA LYS A 121 9.60 -3.30 17.17
C LYS A 121 9.34 -4.33 18.26
N GLN A 122 8.07 -4.55 18.62
CA GLN A 122 7.65 -5.58 19.57
C GLN A 122 7.69 -7.00 18.97
N GLY A 123 8.04 -7.14 17.68
CA GLY A 123 8.18 -8.42 17.00
C GLY A 123 6.92 -8.88 16.26
N ALA A 124 5.88 -8.04 16.18
CA ALA A 124 4.71 -8.36 15.38
C ALA A 124 5.07 -8.46 13.89
N ARG A 125 4.56 -9.51 13.23
CA ARG A 125 4.82 -9.79 11.83
C ARG A 125 3.86 -9.00 10.95
N ILE A 126 4.22 -7.74 10.68
CA ILE A 126 3.40 -6.80 9.91
C ILE A 126 4.13 -6.37 8.62
N THR A 127 3.42 -6.38 7.49
CA THR A 127 3.92 -5.92 6.18
C THR A 127 2.77 -5.38 5.32
N GLY A 128 3.04 -4.93 4.10
CA GLY A 128 2.02 -4.57 3.11
C GLY A 128 2.30 -3.27 2.38
N GLY A 129 1.26 -2.44 2.21
CA GLY A 129 1.29 -1.20 1.46
C GLY A 129 1.03 -1.39 -0.03
N SER A 130 1.40 -0.38 -0.81
CA SER A 130 1.17 -0.36 -2.27
C SER A 130 2.01 -1.42 -2.99
N SER A 131 1.37 -2.16 -3.91
CA SER A 131 2.05 -3.10 -4.80
C SER A 131 3.15 -2.47 -5.63
N LEU A 132 3.04 -1.16 -5.95
CA LEU A 132 4.05 -0.47 -6.74
C LEU A 132 5.38 -0.28 -6.00
N ARG A 133 5.41 -0.53 -4.68
CA ARG A 133 6.66 -0.58 -3.92
C ARG A 133 7.57 -1.74 -4.37
N PHE A 134 6.95 -2.78 -4.95
CA PHE A 134 7.58 -4.01 -5.45
C PHE A 134 7.39 -4.14 -6.97
N ASN A 135 7.35 -3.03 -7.71
CA ASN A 135 7.09 -3.06 -9.14
C ASN A 135 8.20 -3.83 -9.91
N TYR A 136 7.80 -4.81 -10.73
CA TYR A 136 8.77 -5.66 -11.45
C TYR A 136 9.55 -4.89 -12.50
N GLU A 137 8.93 -3.98 -13.24
CA GLU A 137 9.59 -3.25 -14.33
C GLU A 137 10.66 -2.29 -13.78
N VAL A 138 10.38 -1.61 -12.66
CA VAL A 138 11.37 -0.84 -11.92
C VAL A 138 12.47 -1.76 -11.37
N GLY A 139 12.12 -2.92 -10.82
CA GLY A 139 13.10 -3.92 -10.36
C GLY A 139 14.04 -4.40 -11.47
N GLN A 140 13.49 -4.72 -12.65
CA GLN A 140 14.25 -5.11 -13.84
C GLN A 140 15.14 -3.99 -14.35
N TYR A 141 14.65 -2.75 -14.34
CA TYR A 141 15.46 -1.57 -14.66
C TYR A 141 16.64 -1.42 -13.67
N LEU A 142 16.37 -1.49 -12.37
CA LEU A 142 17.38 -1.32 -11.33
C LEU A 142 18.43 -2.45 -11.32
N ALA A 143 18.04 -3.65 -11.77
CA ALA A 143 18.93 -4.81 -11.91
C ALA A 143 19.98 -4.64 -13.03
N LYS A 144 19.77 -3.70 -13.98
CA LYS A 144 20.81 -3.35 -14.96
C LYS A 144 22.02 -2.72 -14.23
N PRO A 145 23.25 -3.07 -14.62
CA PRO A 145 24.46 -2.50 -14.01
C PRO A 145 24.46 -0.96 -14.08
N VAL A 146 24.90 -0.29 -13.02
CA VAL A 146 25.04 1.18 -13.01
C VAL A 146 25.97 1.68 -14.13
N SER A 147 26.95 0.86 -14.52
CA SER A 147 27.82 1.13 -15.68
C SER A 147 27.05 1.22 -17.01
N GLU A 148 25.87 0.62 -17.12
CA GLU A 148 24.98 0.69 -18.28
C GLU A 148 23.92 1.79 -18.11
N ARG A 149 23.09 1.71 -17.06
CA ARG A 149 21.93 2.60 -16.89
C ARG A 149 22.25 3.98 -16.34
N GLY A 150 23.41 4.16 -15.71
CA GLY A 150 23.75 5.36 -14.95
C GLY A 150 23.11 5.41 -13.55
N THR A 151 23.48 6.43 -12.78
CA THR A 151 22.95 6.71 -11.45
C THR A 151 21.72 7.61 -11.57
N VAL A 152 20.56 7.14 -11.09
CA VAL A 152 19.32 7.92 -11.11
C VAL A 152 19.48 9.13 -10.19
N HIS A 153 19.35 10.33 -10.74
CA HIS A 153 19.36 11.58 -9.97
C HIS A 153 18.01 12.30 -9.96
N THR A 154 17.18 12.05 -10.98
CA THR A 154 15.84 12.64 -11.08
C THR A 154 14.82 11.63 -11.56
N ALA A 155 13.61 11.68 -11.01
CA ALA A 155 12.50 10.84 -11.46
C ALA A 155 11.19 11.62 -11.59
N PHE A 156 10.36 11.24 -12.56
CA PHE A 156 9.01 11.78 -12.75
C PHE A 156 8.02 10.63 -12.65
N ALA A 157 7.04 10.69 -11.76
CA ALA A 157 6.03 9.65 -11.62
C ALA A 157 4.62 10.24 -11.45
N GLY A 158 3.59 9.44 -11.65
CA GLY A 158 2.22 9.91 -11.45
C GLY A 158 1.17 8.84 -11.71
N CYS A 159 -0.06 9.19 -11.36
CA CYS A 159 -1.26 8.40 -11.63
C CYS A 159 -2.50 9.29 -11.55
N GLY A 160 -3.64 8.82 -12.08
CA GLY A 160 -4.95 9.48 -11.96
C GLY A 160 -5.72 9.12 -10.69
N THR A 161 -7.00 9.49 -10.66
CA THR A 161 -8.03 9.17 -9.63
C THR A 161 -8.09 10.09 -8.41
N ASP A 162 -7.10 10.08 -7.52
CA ASP A 162 -7.11 10.89 -6.29
C ASP A 162 -5.67 11.14 -5.80
N GLU A 163 -5.50 11.99 -4.79
CA GLU A 163 -4.18 12.36 -4.24
C GLU A 163 -3.61 11.36 -3.22
N PHE A 164 -4.41 10.42 -2.69
CA PHE A 164 -4.01 9.59 -1.57
C PHE A 164 -4.35 8.11 -1.71
N ASN A 165 -5.62 7.70 -1.76
CA ASN A 165 -5.97 6.29 -1.90
C ASN A 165 -5.37 5.63 -3.16
N TYR A 166 -5.54 6.24 -4.33
CA TYR A 166 -4.87 5.81 -5.56
C TYR A 166 -3.52 6.50 -5.71
N GLY A 167 -3.43 7.77 -5.28
CA GLY A 167 -2.20 8.57 -5.32
C GLY A 167 -1.00 7.90 -4.65
N ILE A 168 -1.22 7.14 -3.56
CA ILE A 168 -0.16 6.40 -2.84
C ILE A 168 0.62 5.44 -3.74
N HIS A 169 0.01 4.95 -4.82
CA HIS A 169 0.71 4.13 -5.80
C HIS A 169 1.83 4.91 -6.49
N ALA A 170 1.62 6.18 -6.85
CA ALA A 170 2.65 7.02 -7.46
C ALA A 170 3.80 7.32 -6.48
N TYR A 171 3.50 7.61 -5.21
CA TYR A 171 4.51 7.77 -4.16
C TYR A 171 5.33 6.47 -3.97
N ALA A 172 4.65 5.32 -3.93
CA ALA A 172 5.30 4.02 -3.76
C ALA A 172 6.15 3.62 -4.99
N LEU A 173 5.71 3.93 -6.20
CA LEU A 173 6.46 3.70 -7.43
C LEU A 173 7.74 4.55 -7.46
N LEU A 174 7.62 5.82 -7.05
CA LEU A 174 8.77 6.71 -6.92
C LEU A 174 9.76 6.17 -5.88
N ALA A 175 9.28 5.73 -4.71
CA ALA A 175 10.12 5.11 -3.67
C ALA A 175 10.72 3.77 -4.13
N CYS A 176 10.04 3.01 -5.01
CA CYS A 176 10.58 1.79 -5.61
C CYS A 176 11.83 2.10 -6.45
N LEU A 177 11.79 3.15 -7.27
CA LEU A 177 12.92 3.54 -8.13
C LEU A 177 14.04 4.24 -7.33
N MET A 178 13.67 5.16 -6.44
CA MET A 178 14.63 6.04 -5.76
C MET A 178 15.22 5.40 -4.49
N GLY A 179 14.57 4.37 -3.94
CA GLY A 179 14.93 3.82 -2.63
C GLY A 179 14.56 4.78 -1.49
N PRO A 180 14.94 4.44 -0.25
CA PRO A 180 14.59 5.22 0.93
C PRO A 180 15.40 6.51 1.05
N GLY A 181 15.02 7.37 1.99
CA GLY A 181 15.79 8.56 2.39
C GLY A 181 15.15 9.87 1.97
N VAL A 182 13.82 9.91 1.81
CA VAL A 182 13.08 11.15 1.58
C VAL A 182 13.33 12.10 2.74
N ARG A 183 13.73 13.34 2.42
CA ARG A 183 14.03 14.40 3.38
C ARG A 183 12.87 15.38 3.49
N SER A 184 12.45 15.93 2.36
CA SER A 184 11.47 17.00 2.31
C SER A 184 10.58 16.91 1.07
N VAL A 185 9.42 17.57 1.17
CA VAL A 185 8.40 17.58 0.14
C VAL A 185 7.91 19.02 -0.07
N ARG A 186 7.65 19.39 -1.32
CA ARG A 186 7.13 20.70 -1.69
C ARG A 186 6.08 20.61 -2.77
N TYR A 187 4.91 21.20 -2.52
CA TYR A 187 3.87 21.40 -3.51
C TYR A 187 4.25 22.54 -4.47
N LEU A 188 4.14 22.29 -5.77
CA LEU A 188 4.58 23.19 -6.84
C LEU A 188 3.43 23.89 -7.59
N GLY A 189 2.18 23.59 -7.24
CA GLY A 189 1.00 24.06 -7.96
C GLY A 189 0.23 22.93 -8.65
N ALA A 190 -0.77 23.27 -9.45
CA ALA A 190 -1.61 22.30 -10.12
C ALA A 190 -1.95 22.71 -11.56
N SER A 191 -2.10 21.72 -12.44
CA SER A 191 -2.59 21.88 -13.81
C SER A 191 -3.62 20.79 -14.15
N GLY A 192 -4.59 20.61 -13.25
CA GLY A 192 -5.55 19.49 -13.23
C GLY A 192 -5.20 18.43 -12.19
N GLN A 193 -3.91 18.12 -12.05
CA GLN A 193 -3.36 17.33 -10.94
C GLN A 193 -2.41 18.21 -10.11
N LYS A 194 -2.19 17.84 -8.85
CA LYS A 194 -1.20 18.46 -7.98
C LYS A 194 0.20 17.99 -8.38
N HIS A 195 1.12 18.94 -8.49
CA HIS A 195 2.53 18.70 -8.73
C HIS A 195 3.32 18.79 -7.44
N VAL A 196 4.11 17.77 -7.15
CA VAL A 196 4.83 17.64 -5.88
C VAL A 196 6.30 17.33 -6.16
N GLN A 197 7.21 18.11 -5.59
CA GLN A 197 8.63 17.80 -5.52
C GLN A 197 8.92 17.00 -4.25
N VAL A 198 9.68 15.93 -4.38
CA VAL A 198 10.19 15.12 -3.27
C VAL A 198 11.71 15.15 -3.35
N THR A 199 12.38 15.50 -2.25
CA THR A 199 13.84 15.63 -2.20
C THR A 199 14.42 14.60 -1.24
N TRP A 200 15.37 13.80 -1.72
CA TRP A 200 16.12 12.84 -0.92
C TRP A 200 17.27 13.51 -0.18
N SER A 201 17.73 12.88 0.89
CA SER A 201 18.82 13.38 1.75
C SER A 201 20.15 13.53 1.00
N ASP A 202 20.35 12.75 -0.06
CA ASP A 202 21.51 12.82 -0.95
C ASP A 202 21.38 13.84 -2.10
N GLY A 203 20.30 14.62 -2.11
CA GLY A 203 20.05 15.68 -3.09
C GLY A 203 19.32 15.23 -4.36
N ARG A 204 19.00 13.94 -4.52
CA ARG A 204 18.16 13.47 -5.63
C ARG A 204 16.74 14.01 -5.53
N VAL A 205 16.08 14.16 -6.68
CA VAL A 205 14.75 14.81 -6.76
C VAL A 205 13.75 13.93 -7.52
N GLY A 206 12.59 13.70 -6.91
CA GLY A 206 11.40 13.16 -7.56
C GLY A 206 10.37 14.24 -7.83
N LEU A 207 9.63 14.12 -8.92
CA LEU A 207 8.49 14.95 -9.26
C LEU A 207 7.26 14.06 -9.47
N LEU A 208 6.17 14.38 -8.78
CA LEU A 208 4.93 13.63 -8.80
C LEU A 208 3.78 14.45 -9.39
N SER A 209 2.94 13.81 -10.20
CA SER A 209 1.63 14.33 -10.62
C SER A 209 0.53 13.41 -10.07
N VAL A 210 -0.23 13.88 -9.09
CA VAL A 210 -1.29 13.13 -8.38
C VAL A 210 -2.52 14.01 -8.11
N GLY A 211 -3.69 13.41 -7.93
CA GLY A 211 -4.93 14.16 -7.62
C GLY A 211 -6.09 13.83 -8.55
N GLN A 212 -7.24 14.43 -8.25
CA GLN A 212 -8.52 14.13 -8.89
C GLN A 212 -8.47 14.32 -10.41
N GLN A 213 -8.55 13.21 -11.12
CA GLN A 213 -8.58 13.17 -12.58
C GLN A 213 -9.21 11.85 -13.05
N ALA A 214 -9.58 11.78 -14.34
CA ALA A 214 -9.87 10.52 -15.00
C ALA A 214 -8.76 9.47 -14.77
N TRP A 215 -9.09 8.20 -14.98
CA TRP A 215 -8.11 7.13 -14.86
C TRP A 215 -6.95 7.34 -15.84
N ILE A 216 -5.74 7.37 -15.30
CA ILE A 216 -4.47 7.47 -16.04
C ILE A 216 -3.58 6.35 -15.47
N PRO A 217 -2.88 5.56 -16.32
CA PRO A 217 -2.02 4.49 -15.86
C PRO A 217 -0.87 5.01 -15.00
N PHE A 218 -0.25 4.10 -14.24
CA PHE A 218 0.99 4.39 -13.52
C PHE A 218 2.14 4.54 -14.51
N TYR A 219 2.95 5.58 -14.33
CA TYR A 219 4.13 5.82 -15.13
C TYR A 219 5.28 6.32 -14.27
N ILE A 220 6.50 5.98 -14.66
CA ILE A 220 7.70 6.58 -14.08
C ILE A 220 8.77 6.78 -15.15
N THR A 221 9.47 7.91 -15.10
CA THR A 221 10.64 8.21 -15.92
C THR A 221 11.84 8.39 -15.02
N ALA A 222 12.91 7.63 -15.28
CA ALA A 222 14.20 7.75 -14.61
C ALA A 222 15.15 8.61 -15.48
N VAL A 223 15.78 9.60 -14.87
CA VAL A 223 16.84 10.40 -15.47
C VAL A 223 18.15 10.11 -14.73
N THR A 224 19.17 9.77 -15.50
CA THR A 224 20.50 9.44 -15.00
C THR A 224 21.56 10.29 -15.67
N ASP A 225 22.79 10.20 -15.18
CA ASP A 225 23.99 10.77 -15.80
C ASP A 225 24.32 10.19 -17.19
N LYS A 226 23.59 9.16 -17.64
CA LYS A 226 23.80 8.48 -18.94
C LYS A 226 22.60 8.52 -19.88
N GLY A 227 21.41 8.81 -19.39
CA GLY A 227 20.24 8.85 -20.25
C GLY A 227 18.92 8.93 -19.51
N VAL A 228 17.84 8.70 -20.27
CA VAL A 228 16.46 8.74 -19.80
C VAL A 228 15.80 7.40 -20.10
N SER A 229 15.03 6.88 -19.14
CA SER A 229 14.27 5.64 -19.31
C SER A 229 12.83 5.85 -18.87
N GLN A 230 11.88 5.63 -19.76
CA GLN A 230 10.46 5.58 -19.45
C GLN A 230 10.08 4.15 -19.11
N ILE A 231 9.46 3.96 -17.95
CA ILE A 231 9.07 2.66 -17.41
C ILE A 231 7.56 2.70 -17.26
N THR A 232 6.88 1.90 -18.08
CA THR A 232 5.44 1.67 -17.99
C THR A 232 5.19 0.42 -17.17
N THR A 233 4.25 0.51 -16.25
CA THR A 233 3.87 -0.58 -15.36
C THR A 233 2.87 -1.54 -16.03
N ASP A 234 3.10 -2.85 -15.96
CA ASP A 234 2.07 -3.84 -16.28
C ASP A 234 1.12 -4.02 -15.10
N ASN A 235 -0.09 -3.47 -15.25
CA ASN A 235 -1.12 -3.52 -14.22
C ASN A 235 -1.62 -4.94 -13.93
N THR A 236 -1.37 -5.92 -14.82
CA THR A 236 -1.89 -7.29 -14.67
C THR A 236 -1.08 -8.12 -13.67
N ILE A 237 0.15 -7.71 -13.35
CA ILE A 237 1.07 -8.47 -12.49
C ILE A 237 1.38 -7.78 -11.16
N LEU A 238 0.76 -6.63 -10.88
CA LEU A 238 1.04 -5.82 -9.67
C LEU A 238 0.80 -6.57 -8.36
N TYR A 239 -0.32 -7.28 -8.25
CA TYR A 239 -0.61 -8.03 -7.02
C TYR A 239 0.31 -9.23 -6.87
N ARG A 240 0.76 -9.83 -7.98
CA ARG A 240 1.75 -10.89 -7.94
C ARG A 240 3.06 -10.38 -7.36
N SER A 241 3.55 -9.23 -7.79
CA SER A 241 4.82 -8.70 -7.32
C SER A 241 4.80 -8.40 -5.81
N LEU A 242 3.70 -7.81 -5.32
CA LEU A 242 3.49 -7.59 -3.89
C LEU A 242 3.42 -8.90 -3.10
N LEU A 243 2.61 -9.86 -3.56
CA LEU A 243 2.37 -11.11 -2.82
C LEU A 243 3.60 -12.02 -2.84
N GLU A 244 4.37 -12.07 -3.92
CA GLU A 244 5.66 -12.77 -3.96
C GLU A 244 6.66 -12.19 -2.96
N ALA A 245 6.68 -10.86 -2.77
CA ALA A 245 7.55 -10.21 -1.80
C ALA A 245 7.07 -10.40 -0.34
N THR A 246 5.76 -10.36 -0.11
CA THR A 246 5.20 -10.22 1.26
C THR A 246 4.72 -11.53 1.88
N LEU A 247 4.17 -12.48 1.10
CA LEU A 247 3.64 -13.73 1.67
C LEU A 247 4.71 -14.62 2.32
N PRO A 248 5.95 -14.74 1.81
CA PRO A 248 6.97 -15.51 2.50
C PRO A 248 7.24 -14.98 3.91
N TYR A 249 7.27 -13.65 4.09
CA TYR A 249 7.36 -13.06 5.42
C TYR A 249 6.07 -13.27 6.21
N LEU A 250 4.89 -13.07 5.62
CA LEU A 250 3.60 -13.24 6.30
C LEU A 250 3.42 -14.66 6.88
N THR A 251 3.85 -15.69 6.14
CA THR A 251 3.74 -17.09 6.57
C THR A 251 4.81 -17.51 7.59
N GLY A 252 5.80 -16.65 7.85
CA GLY A 252 6.96 -17.01 8.67
C GLY A 252 8.01 -17.86 7.96
N LYS A 253 7.83 -18.18 6.67
CA LYS A 253 8.85 -18.81 5.83
C LYS A 253 10.12 -17.96 5.78
N GLU A 254 9.96 -16.65 5.63
CA GLU A 254 11.04 -15.68 5.76
C GLU A 254 11.01 -15.00 7.13
N LYS A 255 12.18 -14.91 7.77
CA LYS A 255 12.30 -14.29 9.09
C LYS A 255 12.20 -12.76 9.02
N ASN A 256 12.78 -12.16 7.98
CA ASN A 256 12.88 -10.72 7.83
C ASN A 256 11.78 -10.21 6.89
N PRO A 257 11.23 -8.99 7.13
CA PRO A 257 10.29 -8.39 6.21
C PRO A 257 10.97 -8.05 4.88
N PRO A 258 10.23 -8.01 3.76
CA PRO A 258 10.80 -7.66 2.46
C PRO A 258 11.39 -6.24 2.45
N LEU A 259 10.85 -5.34 3.28
CA LEU A 259 11.37 -4.01 3.56
C LEU A 259 11.15 -3.68 5.05
N PRO A 260 12.04 -2.91 5.70
CA PRO A 260 11.80 -2.39 7.04
C PRO A 260 10.52 -1.55 7.10
N MET A 261 9.82 -1.54 8.25
CA MET A 261 8.56 -0.82 8.43
C MET A 261 8.67 0.66 8.04
N ASP A 262 9.79 1.33 8.36
CA ASP A 262 10.01 2.72 7.95
C ASP A 262 10.05 2.92 6.43
N GLN A 263 10.57 1.95 5.67
CA GLN A 263 10.61 2.01 4.21
C GLN A 263 9.27 1.61 3.56
N LEU A 264 8.44 0.86 4.27
CA LEU A 264 7.06 0.57 3.86
C LEU A 264 6.17 1.80 4.04
N LEU A 265 6.36 2.56 5.13
CA LEU A 265 5.56 3.74 5.47
C LEU A 265 6.04 5.04 4.82
N GLU A 266 7.27 5.09 4.28
CA GLU A 266 7.83 6.30 3.68
C GLU A 266 6.93 6.92 2.57
N PRO A 267 6.27 6.14 1.68
CA PRO A 267 5.31 6.70 0.72
C PRO A 267 4.15 7.45 1.39
N GLU A 268 3.54 6.88 2.44
CA GLU A 268 2.45 7.49 3.19
C GLU A 268 2.93 8.75 3.92
N LEU A 269 4.10 8.71 4.55
CA LEU A 269 4.71 9.89 5.20
C LEU A 269 5.02 10.99 4.19
N THR A 270 5.50 10.63 3.00
CA THR A 270 5.74 11.56 1.90
C THR A 270 4.44 12.21 1.43
N ALA A 271 3.36 11.44 1.31
CA ALA A 271 2.04 11.96 0.96
C ALA A 271 1.47 12.89 2.06
N MET A 272 1.71 12.59 3.35
CA MET A 272 1.32 13.48 4.46
C MET A 272 2.07 14.81 4.42
N ALA A 273 3.39 14.77 4.14
CA ALA A 273 4.20 15.98 3.99
C ALA A 273 3.77 16.79 2.76
N ALA A 274 3.43 16.13 1.65
CA ALA A 274 2.83 16.77 0.48
C ALA A 274 1.54 17.51 0.87
N ARG A 275 0.70 16.86 1.68
CA ARG A 275 -0.54 17.46 2.20
C ARG A 275 -0.32 18.73 2.99
N MET A 276 0.59 18.69 3.96
CA MET A 276 0.96 19.86 4.73
C MET A 276 1.54 20.97 3.84
N SER A 277 2.34 20.60 2.83
CA SER A 277 2.93 21.57 1.90
C SER A 277 1.86 22.29 1.07
N TRP A 278 0.87 21.58 0.49
CA TRP A 278 -0.17 22.28 -0.27
C TRP A 278 -1.14 23.06 0.61
N LEU A 279 -1.43 22.61 1.84
CA LEU A 279 -2.26 23.36 2.80
C LEU A 279 -1.58 24.65 3.27
N SER A 280 -0.25 24.71 3.24
CA SER A 280 0.56 25.88 3.57
C SER A 280 0.97 26.72 2.35
N GLY A 281 0.38 26.48 1.18
CA GLY A 281 0.64 27.27 -0.03
C GLY A 281 1.98 26.96 -0.73
N GLY A 282 2.52 25.74 -0.55
CA GLY A 282 3.74 25.30 -1.21
C GLY A 282 5.03 25.52 -0.41
N GLY A 283 4.92 25.62 0.92
CA GLY A 283 6.08 25.60 1.81
C GLY A 283 6.81 24.25 1.76
N GLU A 284 8.14 24.25 1.91
CA GLU A 284 8.87 22.99 2.06
C GLU A 284 8.55 22.37 3.43
N VAL A 285 8.20 21.09 3.45
CA VAL A 285 7.89 20.33 4.67
C VAL A 285 8.87 19.18 4.77
N PHE A 286 9.61 19.09 5.88
CA PHE A 286 10.49 17.95 6.14
C PHE A 286 9.66 16.79 6.70
N LEU A 287 10.06 15.54 6.42
CA LEU A 287 9.37 14.39 7.03
C LEU A 287 9.45 14.41 8.56
N THR A 288 10.48 15.07 9.12
CA THR A 288 10.64 15.30 10.57
C THR A 288 9.66 16.32 11.15
N ASP A 289 8.99 17.10 10.31
CA ASP A 289 8.00 18.10 10.74
C ASP A 289 6.58 17.51 10.83
N LEU A 290 6.39 16.24 10.43
CA LEU A 290 5.12 15.55 10.60
C LEU A 290 4.80 15.43 12.10
N ARG A 291 3.55 15.73 12.45
CA ARG A 291 3.10 15.75 13.85
C ARG A 291 2.05 14.67 14.10
N GLN A 292 2.06 14.10 15.30
CA GLN A 292 1.09 13.06 15.69
C GLN A 292 -0.33 13.59 15.87
N ASP A 293 -0.46 14.90 16.11
CA ASP A 293 -1.75 15.60 16.27
C ASP A 293 -2.32 16.09 14.94
N ASP A 294 -1.60 15.95 13.81
CA ASP A 294 -2.19 16.19 12.50
C ASP A 294 -3.19 15.07 12.18
N PRO A 295 -4.45 15.40 11.84
CA PRO A 295 -5.45 14.39 11.50
C PRO A 295 -5.09 13.57 10.26
N GLY A 296 -4.16 14.05 9.43
CA GLY A 296 -3.75 13.36 8.22
C GLY A 296 -4.85 13.33 7.15
N TYR A 297 -4.90 12.24 6.40
CA TYR A 297 -5.98 11.96 5.44
C TYR A 297 -7.15 11.26 6.13
N ASP A 298 -8.37 11.70 5.84
CA ASP A 298 -9.60 11.20 6.46
C ASP A 298 -10.12 9.94 5.74
N GLY A 299 -9.87 8.77 6.33
CA GLY A 299 -10.25 7.48 5.77
C GLY A 299 -11.74 7.20 5.93
N ALA A 300 -12.35 7.72 7.00
CA ALA A 300 -13.78 7.60 7.22
C ALA A 300 -14.58 8.36 6.15
N GLN A 301 -14.19 9.61 5.86
CA GLN A 301 -14.79 10.41 4.80
C GLN A 301 -14.58 9.75 3.43
N PHE A 302 -13.37 9.27 3.14
CA PHE A 302 -13.10 8.54 1.90
C PHE A 302 -14.01 7.32 1.74
N ALA A 303 -14.19 6.51 2.79
CA ALA A 303 -15.04 5.33 2.73
C ALA A 303 -16.52 5.65 2.48
N ILE A 304 -17.03 6.76 3.04
CA ILE A 304 -18.40 7.25 2.78
C ILE A 304 -18.55 7.62 1.30
N GLU A 305 -17.61 8.40 0.75
CA GLU A 305 -17.62 8.81 -0.65
C GLU A 305 -17.48 7.61 -1.59
N TYR A 306 -16.59 6.69 -1.26
CA TYR A 306 -16.37 5.46 -2.00
C TYR A 306 -17.61 4.56 -2.03
N ARG A 307 -18.32 4.43 -0.89
CA ARG A 307 -19.62 3.73 -0.85
C ARG A 307 -20.64 4.43 -1.75
N ARG A 308 -20.77 5.76 -1.68
CA ARG A 308 -21.71 6.52 -2.51
C ARG A 308 -21.44 6.34 -4.00
N ALA A 309 -20.18 6.42 -4.42
CA ALA A 309 -19.78 6.22 -5.81
C ALA A 309 -20.10 4.80 -6.30
N ARG A 310 -19.97 3.78 -5.42
CA ARG A 310 -20.31 2.40 -5.76
C ARG A 310 -21.82 2.14 -5.84
N MET A 311 -22.59 2.65 -4.89
CA MET A 311 -24.02 2.35 -4.74
C MET A 311 -24.93 3.30 -5.52
N GLY A 312 -24.44 4.47 -5.91
CA GLY A 312 -25.18 5.51 -6.63
C GLY A 312 -25.10 5.41 -8.15
N GLY A 313 -24.81 4.21 -8.67
CA GLY A 313 -24.88 3.88 -10.11
C GLY A 313 -26.21 3.26 -10.49
#